data_AF-H1VX48-F1
#
_entry.id   AF-H1VX48-F1
#
_cell.length_a   1.000
_cell.length_b   1.000
_cell.length_c   1.000
_cell.angle_alpha   90.00
_cell.angle_beta   90.00
_cell.angle_gamma   90.00
#
_symmetry.space_group_name_H-M   'P 1'
#
loop_
_entity.id
_entity.type
_entity.pdbx_description
1 polymer ?
#
loop_
_entity_poly.entity_id
_entity_poly.type
_entity_poly.pdbx_seq_one_letter_code
_entity_poly.pdbx_strand_id
1 'polypeptide(L)'
;MSFSTASVAKDAGSLRLRQRQTLSDGNSEDLDPSITKDGETETIEDLEQKPKKTFGRTPDGTVFTVPTTHDMVSQLLDPRQPKNLSDVLVLAILALQISAAYYLPSNLKRPIFALVFLFWRAAYNIGIGYLLTIQSKHRRLETWAARWKLFEHPGSGKQPRPWLYNMLKRELETKIPEDYEFEKAPMEYNTWLVFRRVVDLILMCDFVSYCLFAMICGHTPEGENVLVGVGRWSIGILLVLFNLWVKLDAHRVVKDYAWYWGDFFYLVDQELTFDGVFEMAPHPMYSIGYAGYYGISMMAASYEVLFISIIAHLAQFAFLVIVENPHIEKTYNPPAPRKRVASTPISGQPELVAIKSSDTEDILVDQASVSPELASQEAPPQVHNLIGLSNIDLFRITDTSVLLLGFYLAVLTLVTPSTPLYQVLFVLHALFWRVWYHLGLGAILAWQSRNKFWTRHFLKYGESHTEAWNQWKGMYHLSLVMVTGSFMAACWKMYSPPEDWAYGWVLLKHVVGAGLVALQIWTAASVYESLGEFGWFYGDFFYDSTARLTYKSIYRFLNNPERIFGTAGLWGSALITWSRAIFIMALVWGSDRKQA
;
A
#
# COMPACT_ATOMS: atom_id res chain seq x y z
N MET A 1 25.73 -27.04 34.49
CA MET A 1 25.53 -27.96 33.35
C MET A 1 25.13 -27.11 32.15
N SER A 2 25.79 -27.39 31.02
CA SER A 2 25.83 -26.63 29.77
C SER A 2 24.47 -26.11 29.27
N PHE A 3 24.39 -24.80 29.02
CA PHE A 3 23.31 -24.15 28.28
C PHE A 3 23.68 -24.12 26.79
N SER A 4 22.88 -24.76 25.95
CA SER A 4 22.94 -24.62 24.49
C SER A 4 22.06 -23.45 24.07
N THR A 5 22.70 -22.39 23.59
CA THR A 5 22.06 -21.22 22.97
C THR A 5 21.67 -21.57 21.53
N ALA A 6 20.37 -21.74 21.26
CA ALA A 6 19.86 -21.84 19.90
C ALA A 6 19.82 -20.46 19.24
N SER A 7 20.48 -20.36 18.09
CA SER A 7 20.62 -19.17 17.27
C SER A 7 19.28 -18.65 16.75
N VAL A 8 19.00 -17.37 17.00
CA VAL A 8 17.91 -16.60 16.40
C VAL A 8 18.22 -16.42 14.91
N ALA A 9 17.45 -17.08 14.04
CA ALA A 9 17.52 -16.88 12.61
C ALA A 9 16.98 -15.49 12.24
N LYS A 10 17.87 -14.61 11.75
CA LYS A 10 17.52 -13.43 10.97
C LYS A 10 17.12 -13.91 9.58
N ASP A 11 15.87 -13.72 9.19
CA ASP A 11 15.48 -13.82 7.79
C ASP A 11 14.48 -12.70 7.50
N ALA A 12 15.01 -11.64 6.90
CA ALA A 12 14.25 -10.48 6.44
C ALA A 12 14.25 -10.49 4.91
N GLY A 13 13.05 -10.53 4.33
CA GLY A 13 12.75 -10.07 2.97
C GLY A 13 13.49 -10.77 1.82
N SER A 14 12.97 -11.90 1.33
CA SER A 14 13.28 -12.36 -0.02
C SER A 14 12.03 -12.43 -0.90
N LEU A 15 11.92 -11.46 -1.82
CA LEU A 15 11.38 -11.76 -3.14
C LEU A 15 12.35 -12.78 -3.76
N ARG A 16 11.82 -13.88 -4.26
CA ARG A 16 12.55 -15.08 -4.68
C ARG A 16 13.83 -14.75 -5.46
N LEU A 17 14.98 -15.01 -4.82
CA LEU A 17 16.26 -15.19 -5.51
C LEU A 17 16.12 -16.34 -6.51
N ARG A 18 16.26 -16.05 -7.80
CA ARG A 18 16.58 -17.08 -8.78
C ARG A 18 18.08 -17.35 -8.67
N GLN A 19 18.44 -18.25 -7.77
CA GLN A 19 19.81 -18.73 -7.62
C GLN A 19 20.24 -19.42 -8.93
N ARG A 20 21.19 -18.82 -9.65
CA ARG A 20 21.87 -19.47 -10.77
C ARG A 20 22.80 -20.52 -10.16
N GLN A 21 22.50 -21.81 -10.36
CA GLN A 21 23.46 -22.89 -10.07
C GLN A 21 24.67 -22.69 -10.98
N THR A 22 25.77 -22.21 -10.40
CA THR A 22 27.10 -22.40 -10.96
C THR A 22 27.55 -23.80 -10.57
N LEU A 23 27.60 -24.71 -11.55
CA LEU A 23 28.28 -25.98 -11.43
C LEU A 23 29.76 -25.69 -11.10
N SER A 24 30.17 -26.09 -9.91
CA SER A 24 31.57 -26.18 -9.51
C SER A 24 31.97 -27.64 -9.63
N ASP A 25 32.40 -28.06 -10.82
CA ASP A 25 33.19 -29.28 -10.94
C ASP A 25 34.64 -28.92 -10.64
N GLY A 26 35.11 -29.38 -9.49
CA GLY A 26 36.52 -29.51 -9.23
C GLY A 26 37.04 -30.75 -9.94
N ASN A 27 38.02 -30.56 -10.81
CA ASN A 27 39.14 -31.50 -10.91
C ASN A 27 40.35 -30.79 -11.51
N SER A 28 41.40 -30.77 -10.71
CA SER A 28 42.77 -30.43 -11.04
C SER A 28 43.37 -31.51 -11.94
N GLU A 29 43.92 -31.13 -13.09
CA GLU A 29 45.02 -31.86 -13.72
C GLU A 29 45.83 -30.90 -14.62
N ASP A 30 47.15 -31.03 -14.52
CA ASP A 30 48.20 -30.21 -15.13
C ASP A 30 48.12 -30.12 -16.67
N LEU A 31 48.62 -29.02 -17.26
CA LEU A 31 49.62 -29.03 -18.35
C LEU A 31 49.97 -27.62 -18.90
N ASP A 32 51.28 -27.33 -18.81
CA ASP A 32 52.18 -26.58 -19.71
C ASP A 32 52.12 -25.03 -19.87
N PRO A 33 53.22 -24.29 -19.60
CA PRO A 33 53.32 -22.84 -19.78
C PRO A 33 54.02 -22.50 -21.10
N SER A 34 53.28 -22.15 -22.14
CA SER A 34 53.82 -21.31 -23.22
C SER A 34 52.71 -20.72 -24.11
N ILE A 35 52.64 -19.39 -24.14
CA ILE A 35 52.62 -18.52 -25.34
C ILE A 35 52.17 -17.12 -24.90
N THR A 36 53.06 -16.19 -25.22
CA THR A 36 53.06 -14.76 -24.94
C THR A 36 52.10 -13.94 -25.80
N LYS A 37 51.66 -12.81 -25.21
CA LYS A 37 51.51 -11.46 -25.81
C LYS A 37 50.31 -11.19 -26.73
N ASP A 38 49.30 -10.49 -26.19
CA ASP A 38 49.12 -9.02 -26.30
C ASP A 38 47.66 -8.67 -25.99
N GLY A 39 47.46 -7.82 -24.98
CA GLY A 39 46.13 -7.37 -24.57
C GLY A 39 46.21 -6.71 -23.19
N GLU A 40 46.00 -5.40 -23.16
CA GLU A 40 46.11 -4.52 -22.00
C GLU A 40 45.49 -5.13 -20.73
N THR A 41 46.30 -5.19 -19.68
CA THR A 41 45.85 -5.59 -18.34
C THR A 41 45.08 -4.42 -17.75
N GLU A 42 43.75 -4.40 -17.91
CA GLU A 42 42.91 -3.49 -17.12
C GLU A 42 43.06 -3.87 -15.63
N THR A 43 43.61 -2.95 -14.85
CA THR A 43 43.76 -3.07 -13.40
C THR A 43 42.38 -3.10 -12.72
N ILE A 44 42.22 -3.92 -11.68
CA ILE A 44 40.96 -4.06 -10.93
C ILE A 44 40.45 -2.73 -10.35
N GLU A 45 41.34 -1.74 -10.17
CA GLU A 45 41.00 -0.37 -9.75
C GLU A 45 40.25 0.44 -10.83
N ASP A 46 40.41 0.13 -12.12
CA ASP A 46 39.70 0.81 -13.22
C ASP A 46 38.24 0.31 -13.40
N LEU A 47 37.90 -0.83 -12.80
CA LEU A 47 36.54 -1.38 -12.79
C LEU A 47 35.66 -0.79 -11.68
N GLU A 48 36.23 -0.14 -10.66
CA GLU A 48 35.47 0.46 -9.55
C GLU A 48 34.98 1.89 -9.83
N GLN A 49 35.47 2.56 -10.88
CA GLN A 49 35.12 3.96 -11.19
C GLN A 49 34.17 4.16 -12.38
N LYS A 50 33.79 3.11 -13.12
CA LYS A 50 32.76 3.22 -14.17
C LYS A 50 31.36 3.06 -13.54
N PRO A 51 30.41 3.99 -13.79
CA PRO A 51 29.05 3.83 -13.31
C PRO A 51 28.48 2.52 -13.82
N LYS A 52 28.00 1.68 -12.90
CA LYS A 52 27.46 0.35 -13.19
C LYS A 52 26.30 0.50 -14.20
N LYS A 53 26.53 0.08 -15.45
CA LYS A 53 25.55 0.24 -16.53
C LYS A 53 24.27 -0.51 -16.18
N THR A 54 23.14 0.20 -16.24
CA THR A 54 21.82 -0.35 -15.94
C THR A 54 21.19 -0.85 -17.23
N PHE A 55 20.71 -2.10 -17.25
CA PHE A 55 20.09 -2.70 -18.43
C PHE A 55 18.56 -2.69 -18.31
N GLY A 56 17.91 -2.27 -19.38
CA GLY A 56 16.46 -2.22 -19.52
C GLY A 56 16.00 -3.24 -20.56
N ARG A 57 14.77 -3.72 -20.39
CA ARG A 57 14.12 -4.69 -21.26
C ARG A 57 12.76 -4.18 -21.69
N THR A 58 12.56 -4.07 -22.98
CA THR A 58 11.26 -3.72 -23.58
C THR A 58 10.32 -4.94 -23.58
N PRO A 59 9.00 -4.74 -23.77
CA PRO A 59 8.03 -5.85 -23.71
C PRO A 59 8.18 -6.92 -24.81
N ASP A 60 8.85 -6.60 -25.93
CA ASP A 60 9.23 -7.56 -26.97
C ASP A 60 10.53 -8.34 -26.63
N GLY A 61 11.18 -8.00 -25.52
CA GLY A 61 12.36 -8.68 -25.01
C GLY A 61 13.69 -8.05 -25.41
N THR A 62 13.69 -6.95 -26.17
CA THR A 62 14.89 -6.19 -26.54
C THR A 62 15.58 -5.63 -25.31
N VAL A 63 16.89 -5.85 -25.20
CA VAL A 63 17.71 -5.35 -24.08
C VAL A 63 18.49 -4.12 -24.56
N PHE A 64 18.49 -3.05 -23.76
CA PHE A 64 19.22 -1.82 -24.04
C PHE A 64 19.89 -1.28 -22.77
N THR A 65 20.91 -0.45 -22.94
CA THR A 65 21.51 0.29 -21.81
C THR A 65 20.61 1.47 -21.51
N VAL A 66 20.13 1.60 -20.27
CA VAL A 66 19.24 2.69 -19.84
C VAL A 66 20.09 3.93 -19.61
N PRO A 67 19.91 5.00 -20.41
CA PRO A 67 20.61 6.26 -20.18
C PRO A 67 20.25 6.83 -18.82
N THR A 68 21.25 7.41 -18.16
CA THR A 68 21.09 8.02 -16.84
C THR A 68 20.26 9.30 -16.95
N THR A 69 19.34 9.48 -16.02
CA THR A 69 18.53 10.69 -15.95
C THR A 69 18.75 11.38 -14.60
N HIS A 70 18.52 12.69 -14.58
CA HIS A 70 18.77 13.53 -13.39
C HIS A 70 17.47 14.07 -12.82
N ASP A 71 17.47 14.37 -11.52
CA ASP A 71 16.29 14.85 -10.82
C ASP A 71 15.72 16.16 -11.42
N MET A 72 14.40 16.25 -11.45
CA MET A 72 13.70 17.38 -12.08
C MET A 72 13.96 18.71 -11.36
N VAL A 73 14.14 18.72 -10.05
CA VAL A 73 14.30 19.98 -9.29
C VAL A 73 15.61 20.66 -9.68
N SER A 74 16.72 19.93 -9.68
CA SER A 74 18.01 20.42 -10.15
C SER A 74 17.95 20.83 -11.62
N GLN A 75 17.34 19.99 -12.48
CA GLN A 75 17.19 20.28 -13.91
C GLN A 75 16.38 21.56 -14.18
N LEU A 76 15.37 21.87 -13.36
CA LEU A 76 14.49 23.01 -13.55
C LEU A 76 15.02 24.28 -12.88
N LEU A 77 15.60 24.20 -11.68
CA LEU A 77 15.96 25.38 -10.88
C LEU A 77 17.45 25.75 -10.92
N ASP A 78 18.36 24.83 -11.27
CA ASP A 78 19.78 25.17 -11.38
C ASP A 78 20.04 26.02 -12.64
N PRO A 79 20.48 27.29 -12.52
CA PRO A 79 20.72 28.15 -13.68
C PRO A 79 21.92 27.71 -14.53
N ARG A 80 22.78 26.81 -14.02
CA ARG A 80 23.96 26.29 -14.74
C ARG A 80 23.60 25.19 -15.74
N GLN A 81 22.45 24.54 -15.54
CA GLN A 81 21.97 23.47 -16.41
C GLN A 81 21.26 24.06 -17.64
N PRO A 82 21.44 23.47 -18.84
CA PRO A 82 20.76 23.95 -20.04
C PRO A 82 19.23 23.81 -19.88
N LYS A 83 18.52 24.86 -20.31
CA LYS A 83 17.05 24.94 -20.24
C LYS A 83 16.46 24.76 -21.63
N ASN A 84 15.43 23.94 -21.70
CA ASN A 84 14.65 23.68 -22.91
C ASN A 84 13.35 24.49 -22.93
N LEU A 85 12.61 24.38 -24.03
CA LEU A 85 11.34 25.05 -24.19
C LEU A 85 10.33 24.59 -23.13
N SER A 86 10.30 23.29 -22.82
CA SER A 86 9.46 22.73 -21.76
C SER A 86 9.78 23.32 -20.39
N ASP A 87 11.06 23.46 -20.01
CA ASP A 87 11.45 24.06 -18.73
C ASP A 87 11.00 25.52 -18.64
N VAL A 88 11.23 26.30 -19.71
CA VAL A 88 10.81 27.70 -19.77
C VAL A 88 9.29 27.81 -19.66
N LEU A 89 8.55 26.91 -20.29
CA LEU A 89 7.08 26.86 -20.19
C LEU A 89 6.62 26.53 -18.76
N VAL A 90 7.26 25.56 -18.10
CA VAL A 90 6.97 25.25 -16.68
C VAL A 90 7.25 26.48 -15.83
N LEU A 91 8.44 27.08 -15.92
CA LEU A 91 8.81 28.29 -15.17
C LEU A 91 7.85 29.45 -15.44
N ALA A 92 7.41 29.65 -16.68
CA ALA A 92 6.44 30.68 -17.03
C ALA A 92 5.07 30.43 -16.37
N ILE A 93 4.59 29.18 -16.33
CA ILE A 93 3.35 28.82 -15.64
C ILE A 93 3.48 29.04 -14.13
N LEU A 94 4.61 28.67 -13.53
CA LEU A 94 4.87 28.91 -12.10
C LEU A 94 4.90 30.41 -11.80
N ALA A 95 5.59 31.20 -12.63
CA ALA A 95 5.64 32.65 -12.51
C ALA A 95 4.24 33.27 -12.66
N LEU A 96 3.40 32.74 -13.55
CA LEU A 96 2.01 33.18 -13.70
C LEU A 96 1.18 32.89 -12.44
N GLN A 97 1.33 31.71 -11.83
CA GLN A 97 0.65 31.38 -10.58
C GLN A 97 1.09 32.30 -9.44
N ILE A 98 2.40 32.53 -9.30
CA ILE A 98 2.94 33.44 -8.29
C ILE A 98 2.42 34.86 -8.53
N SER A 99 2.46 35.34 -9.77
CA SER A 99 1.95 36.67 -10.14
C SER A 99 0.45 36.81 -9.82
N ALA A 100 -0.35 35.79 -10.15
CA ALA A 100 -1.76 35.75 -9.78
C ALA A 100 -1.97 35.86 -8.26
N ALA A 101 -1.10 35.27 -7.43
CA ALA A 101 -1.20 35.37 -5.98
C ALA A 101 -1.01 36.81 -5.47
N TYR A 102 -0.19 37.60 -6.15
CA TYR A 102 0.02 39.02 -5.84
C TYR A 102 -1.13 39.90 -6.35
N TYR A 103 -1.51 39.77 -7.63
CA TYR A 103 -2.42 40.69 -8.30
C TYR A 103 -3.92 40.41 -8.12
N LEU A 104 -4.33 39.21 -7.69
CA LEU A 104 -5.75 38.93 -7.48
C LEU A 104 -6.36 39.78 -6.34
N PRO A 105 -7.63 40.18 -6.45
CA PRO A 105 -8.38 40.72 -5.32
C PRO A 105 -8.47 39.73 -4.15
N SER A 106 -8.36 40.22 -2.91
CA SER A 106 -8.29 39.39 -1.69
C SER A 106 -9.45 38.41 -1.51
N ASN A 107 -10.66 38.79 -1.91
CA ASN A 107 -11.86 37.95 -1.86
C ASN A 107 -11.82 36.78 -2.86
N LEU A 108 -11.04 36.89 -3.93
CA LEU A 108 -10.92 35.87 -4.96
C LEU A 108 -9.70 34.95 -4.77
N LYS A 109 -8.69 35.36 -3.98
CA LYS A 109 -7.46 34.59 -3.80
C LYS A 109 -7.73 33.17 -3.28
N ARG A 110 -8.47 33.04 -2.17
CA ARG A 110 -8.77 31.73 -1.56
C ARG A 110 -9.50 30.78 -2.52
N PRO A 111 -10.66 31.12 -3.11
CA PRO A 111 -11.39 30.19 -3.97
C PRO A 111 -10.62 29.86 -5.26
N ILE A 112 -9.94 30.85 -5.87
CA ILE A 112 -9.19 30.60 -7.11
C ILE A 112 -7.99 29.70 -6.84
N PHE A 113 -7.20 29.93 -5.79
CA PHE A 113 -6.05 29.08 -5.50
C PHE A 113 -6.44 27.69 -4.99
N ALA A 114 -7.59 27.55 -4.32
CA ALA A 114 -8.17 26.24 -4.02
C ALA A 114 -8.48 25.48 -5.32
N LEU A 115 -9.15 26.11 -6.29
CA LEU A 115 -9.48 25.50 -7.58
C LEU A 115 -8.24 25.17 -8.40
N VAL A 116 -7.24 26.06 -8.43
CA VAL A 116 -5.97 25.83 -9.13
C VAL A 116 -5.24 24.63 -8.53
N PHE A 117 -5.14 24.54 -7.20
CA PHE A 117 -4.54 23.38 -6.55
C PHE A 117 -5.32 22.10 -6.85
N LEU A 118 -6.66 22.11 -6.68
CA LEU A 118 -7.48 20.93 -6.93
C LEU A 118 -7.41 20.48 -8.39
N PHE A 119 -7.27 21.40 -9.34
CA PHE A 119 -7.04 21.09 -10.75
C PHE A 119 -5.70 20.35 -10.94
N TRP A 120 -4.60 20.87 -10.42
CA TRP A 120 -3.29 20.23 -10.55
C TRP A 120 -3.22 18.90 -9.79
N ARG A 121 -3.90 18.83 -8.64
CA ARG A 121 -4.07 17.58 -7.87
C ARG A 121 -4.84 16.53 -8.66
N ALA A 122 -5.93 16.92 -9.31
CA ALA A 122 -6.68 16.03 -10.19
C ALA A 122 -5.86 15.63 -11.42
N ALA A 123 -5.09 16.55 -12.01
CA ALA A 123 -4.17 16.22 -13.10
C ALA A 123 -3.11 15.20 -12.66
N TYR A 124 -2.59 15.33 -11.44
CA TYR A 124 -1.61 14.41 -10.86
C TYR A 124 -2.22 13.04 -10.57
N ASN A 125 -3.31 12.94 -9.80
CA ASN A 125 -3.83 11.64 -9.39
C ASN A 125 -4.77 11.00 -10.43
N ILE A 126 -5.65 11.78 -11.06
CA ILE A 126 -6.61 11.25 -12.05
C ILE A 126 -6.00 11.28 -13.46
N GLY A 127 -5.39 12.39 -13.85
CA GLY A 127 -4.82 12.57 -15.19
C GLY A 127 -3.68 11.59 -15.47
N ILE A 128 -2.62 11.63 -14.66
CA ILE A 128 -1.50 10.67 -14.78
C ILE A 128 -2.01 9.24 -14.54
N GLY A 129 -2.88 9.03 -13.54
CA GLY A 129 -3.47 7.73 -13.25
C GLY A 129 -4.19 7.11 -14.44
N TYR A 130 -4.95 7.91 -15.20
CA TYR A 130 -5.60 7.48 -16.43
C TYR A 130 -4.57 7.10 -17.50
N LEU A 131 -3.58 7.96 -17.76
CA LEU A 131 -2.52 7.71 -18.76
C LEU A 131 -1.75 6.42 -18.45
N LEU A 132 -1.38 6.20 -17.18
CA LEU A 132 -0.71 4.99 -16.71
C LEU A 132 -1.62 3.77 -16.81
N THR A 133 -2.91 3.89 -16.47
CA THR A 133 -3.85 2.76 -16.58
C THR A 133 -4.02 2.28 -18.02
N ILE A 134 -4.20 3.20 -18.98
CA ILE A 134 -4.32 2.84 -20.40
C ILE A 134 -3.00 2.34 -20.98
N GLN A 135 -1.88 2.82 -20.46
CA GLN A 135 -0.55 2.34 -20.81
C GLN A 135 -0.32 0.91 -20.31
N SER A 136 -0.55 0.65 -19.02
CA SER A 136 -0.44 -0.68 -18.40
C SER A 136 -1.34 -1.74 -19.05
N LYS A 137 -2.58 -1.38 -19.42
CA LYS A 137 -3.55 -2.33 -20.00
C LYS A 137 -3.40 -2.52 -21.51
N HIS A 138 -3.05 -1.45 -22.24
CA HIS A 138 -3.20 -1.42 -23.70
C HIS A 138 -2.01 -0.79 -24.44
N ARG A 139 -0.91 -0.42 -23.75
CA ARG A 139 0.27 0.24 -24.34
C ARG A 139 -0.10 1.46 -25.20
N ARG A 140 -1.10 2.23 -24.77
CA ARG A 140 -1.73 3.27 -25.60
C ARG A 140 -0.79 4.43 -25.90
N LEU A 141 0.07 4.84 -24.98
CA LEU A 141 0.99 5.96 -25.20
C LEU A 141 2.01 5.61 -26.29
N GLU A 142 2.55 4.39 -26.24
CA GLU A 142 3.45 3.87 -27.28
C GLU A 142 2.71 3.69 -28.61
N THR A 143 1.47 3.20 -28.58
CA THR A 143 0.65 3.07 -29.80
C THR A 143 0.37 4.44 -30.44
N TRP A 144 0.15 5.48 -29.63
CA TRP A 144 0.00 6.85 -30.12
C TRP A 144 1.30 7.38 -30.71
N ALA A 145 2.43 7.15 -30.02
CA ALA A 145 3.75 7.55 -30.52
C ALA A 145 4.08 6.88 -31.87
N ALA A 146 3.80 5.57 -32.00
CA ALA A 146 3.94 4.82 -33.24
C ALA A 146 3.00 5.34 -34.34
N ARG A 147 1.71 5.55 -34.03
CA ARG A 147 0.72 6.06 -34.98
C ARG A 147 1.07 7.46 -35.50
N TRP A 148 1.57 8.32 -34.61
CA TRP A 148 1.99 9.67 -34.93
C TRP A 148 3.41 9.73 -35.48
N LYS A 149 4.10 8.57 -35.52
CA LYS A 149 5.45 8.41 -36.04
C LYS A 149 6.45 9.35 -35.37
N LEU A 150 6.28 9.61 -34.07
CA LEU A 150 7.03 10.65 -33.35
C LEU A 150 8.55 10.47 -33.41
N PHE A 151 8.99 9.21 -33.49
CA PHE A 151 10.41 8.83 -33.46
C PHE A 151 10.91 8.31 -34.82
N GLU A 152 10.12 8.40 -35.90
CA GLU A 152 10.60 8.06 -37.25
C GLU A 152 11.51 9.19 -37.78
N HIS A 153 12.74 8.84 -38.16
CA HIS A 153 13.72 9.78 -38.69
C HIS A 153 13.19 10.47 -39.97
N PRO A 154 13.29 11.82 -40.10
CA PRO A 154 12.78 12.56 -41.26
C PRO A 154 13.31 12.08 -42.61
N GLY A 155 14.57 11.63 -42.65
CA GLY A 155 15.20 11.07 -43.86
C GLY A 155 14.55 9.78 -44.38
N SER A 156 13.68 9.12 -43.60
CA SER A 156 12.94 7.94 -44.05
C SER A 156 11.79 8.24 -45.02
N GLY A 157 11.45 9.53 -45.20
CA GLY A 157 10.31 9.97 -46.03
C GLY A 157 8.93 9.66 -45.44
N LYS A 158 8.88 8.96 -44.29
CA LYS A 158 7.65 8.48 -43.66
C LYS A 158 7.14 9.39 -42.53
N GLN A 159 7.95 10.37 -42.11
CA GLN A 159 7.68 11.32 -41.03
C GLN A 159 6.78 12.48 -41.52
N PRO A 160 5.49 12.54 -41.12
CA PRO A 160 4.60 13.62 -41.54
C PRO A 160 4.93 14.98 -40.90
N ARG A 161 5.69 15.02 -39.79
CA ARG A 161 5.95 16.25 -39.02
C ARG A 161 7.42 16.37 -38.59
N PRO A 162 8.35 16.72 -39.51
CA PRO A 162 9.77 16.85 -39.19
C PRO A 162 10.09 17.89 -38.11
N TRP A 163 9.29 18.95 -38.00
CA TRP A 163 9.46 19.97 -36.97
C TRP A 163 9.26 19.42 -35.55
N LEU A 164 8.28 18.53 -35.38
CA LEU A 164 7.95 17.92 -34.08
C LEU A 164 9.03 16.92 -33.67
N TYR A 165 9.51 16.13 -34.63
CA TYR A 165 10.66 15.24 -34.44
C TYR A 165 11.90 16.02 -33.97
N ASN A 166 12.28 17.08 -34.69
CA ASN A 166 13.46 17.88 -34.34
C ASN A 166 13.30 18.59 -32.99
N MET A 167 12.07 19.02 -32.66
CA MET A 167 11.77 19.60 -31.36
C MET A 167 11.96 18.57 -30.24
N LEU A 168 11.39 17.35 -30.38
CA LEU A 168 11.52 16.27 -29.41
C LEU A 168 12.96 15.81 -29.26
N LYS A 169 13.69 15.64 -30.37
CA LYS A 169 15.11 15.30 -30.35
C LYS A 169 15.92 16.29 -29.51
N ARG A 170 15.79 17.59 -29.80
CA ARG A 170 16.46 18.65 -29.04
C ARG A 170 16.03 18.67 -27.57
N GLU A 171 14.74 18.51 -27.30
CA GLU A 171 14.18 18.48 -25.95
C GLU A 171 14.76 17.33 -25.10
N LEU A 172 14.92 16.13 -25.67
CA LEU A 172 15.38 14.97 -24.91
C LEU A 172 16.91 14.93 -24.81
N GLU A 173 17.64 15.18 -25.89
CA GLU A 173 19.12 15.13 -25.90
C GLU A 173 19.75 16.23 -25.05
N THR A 174 19.18 17.43 -25.01
CA THR A 174 19.73 18.51 -24.17
C THR A 174 19.64 18.17 -22.67
N LYS A 175 18.72 17.28 -22.26
CA LYS A 175 18.54 16.88 -20.86
C LYS A 175 19.37 15.67 -20.45
N ILE A 176 19.80 14.89 -21.41
CA ILE A 176 20.62 13.69 -21.21
C ILE A 176 21.79 13.80 -22.20
N PRO A 177 22.77 14.68 -21.92
CA PRO A 177 23.86 14.95 -22.87
C PRO A 177 24.83 13.77 -22.99
N GLU A 178 24.87 12.90 -21.97
CA GLU A 178 25.75 11.74 -21.89
C GLU A 178 24.92 10.46 -22.11
N ASP A 179 25.45 9.52 -22.89
CA ASP A 179 24.91 8.15 -23.06
C ASP A 179 23.49 8.02 -23.66
N TYR A 180 22.89 9.10 -24.17
CA TYR A 180 21.59 9.07 -24.86
C TYR A 180 21.70 9.58 -26.31
N GLU A 181 21.22 8.76 -27.23
CA GLU A 181 21.00 9.13 -28.63
C GLU A 181 19.55 8.87 -28.99
N PHE A 182 18.84 9.92 -29.43
CA PHE A 182 17.40 9.88 -29.67
C PHE A 182 16.99 8.76 -30.64
N GLU A 183 17.80 8.50 -31.67
CA GLU A 183 17.55 7.51 -32.70
C GLU A 183 17.86 6.06 -32.29
N LYS A 184 18.78 5.86 -31.34
CA LYS A 184 19.19 4.51 -30.90
C LYS A 184 18.33 3.99 -29.76
N ALA A 185 17.73 4.90 -28.98
CA ALA A 185 16.89 4.52 -27.86
C ALA A 185 15.58 3.84 -28.33
N PRO A 186 15.11 2.82 -27.60
CA PRO A 186 13.84 2.17 -27.94
C PRO A 186 12.66 3.14 -27.79
N MET A 187 11.61 2.89 -28.56
CA MET A 187 10.41 3.74 -28.57
C MET A 187 9.78 3.83 -27.18
N GLU A 188 9.79 2.76 -26.40
CA GLU A 188 9.28 2.69 -25.04
C GLU A 188 9.99 3.70 -24.13
N TYR A 189 11.32 3.78 -24.20
CA TYR A 189 12.13 4.72 -23.43
C TYR A 189 11.87 6.18 -23.86
N ASN A 190 11.87 6.44 -25.17
CA ASN A 190 11.59 7.79 -25.70
C ASN A 190 10.16 8.25 -25.35
N THR A 191 9.18 7.34 -25.39
CA THR A 191 7.80 7.63 -24.97
C THR A 191 7.74 7.93 -23.47
N TRP A 192 8.46 7.17 -22.64
CA TRP A 192 8.57 7.43 -21.21
C TRP A 192 9.20 8.79 -20.91
N LEU A 193 10.25 9.20 -21.62
CA LEU A 193 10.86 10.53 -21.45
C LEU A 193 9.88 11.67 -21.79
N VAL A 194 9.09 11.53 -22.86
CA VAL A 194 8.04 12.51 -23.21
C VAL A 194 6.96 12.55 -22.13
N PHE A 195 6.51 11.38 -21.65
CA PHE A 195 5.57 11.28 -20.54
C PHE A 195 6.11 11.97 -19.28
N ARG A 196 7.38 11.74 -18.95
CA ARG A 196 8.06 12.38 -17.81
C ARG A 196 8.00 13.91 -17.87
N ARG A 197 8.14 14.53 -19.05
CA ARG A 197 8.00 16.00 -19.19
C ARG A 197 6.60 16.49 -18.82
N VAL A 198 5.56 15.72 -19.12
CA VAL A 198 4.18 16.04 -18.68
C VAL A 198 4.04 15.92 -17.17
N VAL A 199 4.65 14.88 -16.57
CA VAL A 199 4.68 14.69 -15.12
C VAL A 199 5.40 15.86 -14.43
N ASP A 200 6.55 16.29 -14.94
CA ASP A 200 7.33 17.40 -14.37
C ASP A 200 6.51 18.69 -14.27
N LEU A 201 5.78 19.04 -15.34
CA LEU A 201 4.86 20.19 -15.35
C LEU A 201 3.79 20.06 -14.26
N ILE A 202 3.11 18.91 -14.21
CA ILE A 202 2.00 18.68 -13.28
C ILE A 202 2.50 18.71 -11.84
N LEU A 203 3.61 18.03 -11.54
CA LEU A 203 4.15 17.88 -10.19
C LEU A 203 4.64 19.22 -9.64
N MET A 204 5.32 20.03 -10.47
CA MET A 204 5.73 21.38 -10.06
C MET A 204 4.56 22.32 -9.84
N CYS A 205 3.54 22.27 -10.72
CA CYS A 205 2.37 23.10 -10.55
C CYS A 205 1.53 22.68 -9.34
N ASP A 206 1.38 21.38 -9.09
CA ASP A 206 0.67 20.86 -7.91
C ASP A 206 1.35 21.33 -6.61
N PHE A 207 2.68 21.16 -6.50
CA PHE A 207 3.42 21.58 -5.31
C PHE A 207 3.37 23.09 -5.09
N VAL A 208 3.65 23.90 -6.11
CA VAL A 208 3.68 25.36 -5.99
C VAL A 208 2.29 25.91 -5.70
N SER A 209 1.24 25.41 -6.36
CA SER A 209 -0.14 25.85 -6.09
C SER A 209 -0.59 25.50 -4.67
N TYR A 210 -0.16 24.36 -4.11
CA TYR A 210 -0.40 24.03 -2.70
C TYR A 210 0.27 25.02 -1.75
N CYS A 211 1.55 25.31 -1.96
CA CYS A 211 2.28 26.27 -1.13
C CYS A 211 1.67 27.68 -1.21
N LEU A 212 1.30 28.13 -2.42
CA LEU A 212 0.62 29.41 -2.61
C LEU A 212 -0.73 29.45 -1.90
N PHE A 213 -1.54 28.40 -2.01
CA PHE A 213 -2.80 28.29 -1.30
C PHE A 213 -2.61 28.33 0.23
N ALA A 214 -1.63 27.59 0.76
CA ALA A 214 -1.32 27.59 2.18
C ALA A 214 -0.89 28.98 2.69
N MET A 215 -0.06 29.70 1.93
CA MET A 215 0.35 31.07 2.26
C MET A 215 -0.84 32.05 2.23
N ILE A 216 -1.74 31.92 1.26
CA ILE A 216 -2.94 32.76 1.12
C ILE A 216 -3.94 32.55 2.28
N CYS A 217 -4.08 31.30 2.74
CA CYS A 217 -4.99 30.94 3.83
C CYS A 217 -4.35 31.07 5.22
N GLY A 218 -3.04 31.30 5.28
CA GLY A 218 -2.26 31.43 6.51
C GLY A 218 -2.69 32.63 7.33
N HIS A 219 -2.92 32.42 8.63
CA HIS A 219 -3.19 33.49 9.58
C HIS A 219 -2.71 33.13 10.99
N THR A 220 -2.66 34.12 11.88
CA THR A 220 -2.43 33.91 13.31
C THR A 220 -3.78 33.84 14.02
N PRO A 221 -4.10 32.76 14.75
CA PRO A 221 -5.36 32.66 15.49
C PRO A 221 -5.53 33.75 16.54
N GLU A 222 -6.74 34.27 16.68
CA GLU A 222 -7.07 35.30 17.67
C GLU A 222 -6.90 34.78 19.10
N GLY A 223 -6.16 35.51 19.94
CA GLY A 223 -5.92 35.13 21.33
C GLY A 223 -4.96 33.94 21.52
N GLU A 224 -4.20 33.55 20.50
CA GLU A 224 -3.19 32.49 20.61
C GLU A 224 -2.10 32.85 21.64
N ASN A 225 -1.91 31.99 22.63
CA ASN A 225 -0.79 32.10 23.56
C ASN A 225 0.53 31.84 22.81
N VAL A 226 1.56 32.63 23.09
CA VAL A 226 2.91 32.49 22.51
C VAL A 226 3.43 31.05 22.59
N LEU A 227 3.22 30.34 23.69
CA LEU A 227 3.65 28.95 23.84
C LEU A 227 2.95 28.02 22.85
N VAL A 228 1.64 28.22 22.63
CA VAL A 228 0.85 27.46 21.67
C VAL A 228 1.31 27.78 20.25
N GLY A 229 1.54 29.06 19.93
CA GLY A 229 2.07 29.49 18.65
C GLY A 229 3.45 28.91 18.34
N VAL A 230 4.39 28.97 19.30
CA VAL A 230 5.73 28.37 19.17
C VAL A 230 5.63 26.86 19.00
N GLY A 231 4.80 26.18 19.80
CA GLY A 231 4.58 24.74 19.68
C GLY A 231 4.03 24.35 18.31
N ARG A 232 3.00 25.06 17.84
CA ARG A 232 2.36 24.84 16.54
C ARG A 232 3.34 24.99 15.37
N TRP A 233 4.13 26.06 15.36
CA TRP A 233 5.17 26.26 14.34
C TRP A 233 6.28 25.23 14.43
N SER A 234 6.78 24.93 15.64
CA SER A 234 7.86 23.97 15.84
C SER A 234 7.47 22.57 15.36
N ILE A 235 6.28 22.09 15.74
CA ILE A 235 5.75 20.80 15.29
C ILE A 235 5.53 20.83 13.77
N GLY A 236 4.96 21.91 13.23
CA GLY A 236 4.75 22.06 11.80
C GLY A 236 6.04 22.00 10.98
N ILE A 237 7.09 22.69 11.41
CA ILE A 237 8.41 22.66 10.79
C ILE A 237 9.02 21.26 10.88
N LEU A 238 8.96 20.61 12.05
CA LEU A 238 9.47 19.24 12.22
C LEU A 238 8.78 18.25 11.27
N LEU A 239 7.47 18.37 11.07
CA LEU A 239 6.72 17.53 10.13
C LEU A 239 7.13 17.78 8.68
N VAL A 240 7.43 19.02 8.29
CA VAL A 240 7.94 19.37 6.96
C VAL A 240 9.36 18.84 6.75
N LEU A 241 10.25 18.97 7.74
CA LEU A 241 11.61 18.43 7.67
C LEU A 241 11.60 16.90 7.57
N PHE A 242 10.77 16.25 8.38
CA PHE A 242 10.55 14.81 8.30
C PHE A 242 10.02 14.38 6.92
N ASN A 243 9.08 15.14 6.35
CA ASN A 243 8.56 14.90 5.01
C ASN A 243 9.67 14.97 3.95
N LEU A 244 10.49 16.01 4.00
CA LEU A 244 11.59 16.20 3.06
C LEU A 244 12.59 15.04 3.16
N TRP A 245 12.96 14.63 4.37
CA TRP A 245 13.82 13.47 4.59
C TRP A 245 13.22 12.19 4.00
N VAL A 246 11.93 11.91 4.26
CA VAL A 246 11.23 10.75 3.67
C VAL A 246 11.28 10.77 2.14
N LYS A 247 11.08 11.93 1.51
CA LYS A 247 11.09 12.07 0.04
C LYS A 247 12.49 11.87 -0.53
N LEU A 248 13.51 12.48 0.08
CA LEU A 248 14.89 12.36 -0.37
C LEU A 248 15.42 10.93 -0.20
N ASP A 249 15.17 10.30 0.95
CA ASP A 249 15.61 8.93 1.19
C ASP A 249 14.85 7.92 0.31
N ALA A 250 13.54 8.14 0.08
CA ALA A 250 12.80 7.30 -0.85
C ALA A 250 13.34 7.42 -2.28
N HIS A 251 13.63 8.66 -2.73
CA HIS A 251 14.20 8.92 -4.06
C HIS A 251 15.58 8.27 -4.23
N ARG A 252 16.42 8.26 -3.19
CA ARG A 252 17.72 7.55 -3.19
C ARG A 252 17.57 6.07 -3.52
N VAL A 253 16.55 5.42 -2.97
CA VAL A 253 16.30 3.98 -3.14
C VAL A 253 15.66 3.68 -4.50
N VAL A 254 14.58 4.37 -4.87
CA VAL A 254 13.79 4.04 -6.07
C VAL A 254 14.40 4.62 -7.35
N LYS A 255 15.15 5.72 -7.25
CA LYS A 255 15.71 6.49 -8.36
C LYS A 255 14.65 7.03 -9.34
N ASP A 256 15.08 7.83 -10.31
CA ASP A 256 14.21 8.45 -11.32
C ASP A 256 13.29 7.46 -12.05
N TYR A 257 13.79 6.27 -12.37
CA TYR A 257 13.02 5.26 -13.10
C TYR A 257 11.70 4.91 -12.41
N ALA A 258 11.75 4.52 -11.13
CA ALA A 258 10.54 4.18 -10.39
C ALA A 258 9.80 5.42 -9.88
N TRP A 259 10.47 6.56 -9.66
CA TRP A 259 9.80 7.82 -9.32
C TRP A 259 8.84 8.30 -10.41
N TYR A 260 9.15 8.02 -11.68
CA TYR A 260 8.32 8.36 -12.85
C TYR A 260 7.59 7.16 -13.46
N TRP A 261 7.31 6.11 -12.68
CA TRP A 261 6.54 4.94 -13.12
C TRP A 261 7.06 4.30 -14.42
N GLY A 262 8.39 4.20 -14.58
CA GLY A 262 9.02 3.68 -15.79
C GLY A 262 8.64 2.24 -16.12
N ASP A 263 8.28 1.45 -15.12
CA ASP A 263 7.84 0.05 -15.26
C ASP A 263 6.52 -0.12 -16.02
N PHE A 264 5.78 0.98 -16.25
CA PHE A 264 4.64 1.00 -17.17
C PHE A 264 5.04 0.96 -18.66
N PHE A 265 6.31 1.20 -18.99
CA PHE A 265 6.82 1.29 -20.37
C PHE A 265 7.83 0.19 -20.70
N TYR A 266 8.82 0.00 -19.83
CA TYR A 266 9.87 -1.01 -19.99
C TYR A 266 10.31 -1.48 -18.59
N LEU A 267 10.94 -2.65 -18.49
CA LEU A 267 11.45 -3.17 -17.23
C LEU A 267 12.94 -2.88 -17.09
N VAL A 268 13.44 -2.78 -15.85
CA VAL A 268 14.86 -2.61 -15.56
C VAL A 268 15.35 -3.78 -14.72
N ASP A 269 16.48 -4.35 -15.11
CA ASP A 269 17.15 -5.43 -14.37
C ASP A 269 17.95 -4.82 -13.20
N GLN A 270 17.23 -4.26 -12.22
CA GLN A 270 17.82 -3.70 -11.00
C GLN A 270 17.19 -4.35 -9.77
N GLU A 271 18.03 -4.89 -8.91
CA GLU A 271 17.63 -5.29 -7.56
C GLU A 271 17.51 -4.02 -6.69
N LEU A 272 16.30 -3.71 -6.24
CA LEU A 272 16.05 -2.65 -5.28
C LEU A 272 16.34 -3.17 -3.87
N THR A 273 17.36 -2.63 -3.22
CA THR A 273 17.59 -2.85 -1.79
C THR A 273 16.68 -1.91 -1.01
N PHE A 274 15.59 -2.45 -0.47
CA PHE A 274 14.66 -1.68 0.35
C PHE A 274 15.25 -1.45 1.75
N ASP A 275 16.01 -0.36 1.89
CA ASP A 275 16.62 0.10 3.14
C ASP A 275 16.03 1.46 3.59
N GLY A 276 16.40 1.90 4.79
CA GLY A 276 16.03 3.22 5.31
C GLY A 276 14.52 3.41 5.48
N VAL A 277 13.96 4.41 4.80
CA VAL A 277 12.54 4.76 4.91
C VAL A 277 11.60 3.63 4.47
N PHE A 278 12.06 2.74 3.59
CA PHE A 278 11.29 1.57 3.15
C PHE A 278 11.18 0.46 4.20
N GLU A 279 11.99 0.49 5.25
CA GLU A 279 11.84 -0.39 6.42
C GLU A 279 10.65 0.04 7.29
N MET A 280 10.34 1.34 7.31
CA MET A 280 9.21 1.87 8.09
C MET A 280 7.88 1.75 7.35
N ALA A 281 7.88 1.94 6.03
CA ALA A 281 6.67 1.93 5.22
C ALA A 281 6.96 1.48 3.77
N PRO A 282 6.05 0.76 3.11
CA PRO A 282 6.24 0.20 1.76
C PRO A 282 6.18 1.23 0.64
N HIS A 283 5.32 2.23 0.83
CA HIS A 283 5.05 3.35 -0.06
C HIS A 283 5.25 4.61 0.76
N PRO A 284 6.47 4.83 1.28
CA PRO A 284 6.74 5.87 2.25
C PRO A 284 6.43 7.25 1.67
N MET A 285 6.60 7.42 0.36
CA MET A 285 6.25 8.63 -0.36
C MET A 285 4.76 8.97 -0.32
N TYR A 286 3.88 7.97 -0.22
CA TYR A 286 2.43 8.15 -0.26
C TYR A 286 1.79 8.10 1.13
N SER A 287 2.46 7.50 2.11
CA SER A 287 1.96 7.40 3.48
C SER A 287 2.59 8.47 4.39
N ILE A 288 3.68 8.15 5.08
CA ILE A 288 4.38 9.05 6.00
C ILE A 288 4.94 10.29 5.30
N GLY A 289 5.18 10.20 4.01
CA GLY A 289 5.57 11.28 3.10
C GLY A 289 4.47 12.29 2.76
N TYR A 290 3.33 12.25 3.47
CA TYR A 290 2.33 13.35 3.50
C TYR A 290 2.34 14.14 4.82
N ALA A 291 3.17 13.76 5.80
CA ALA A 291 3.30 14.49 7.08
C ALA A 291 3.51 16.00 6.91
N GLY A 292 4.22 16.43 5.86
CA GLY A 292 4.50 17.83 5.57
C GLY A 292 3.26 18.64 5.21
N TYR A 293 2.24 18.03 4.58
CA TYR A 293 0.98 18.72 4.29
C TYR A 293 0.23 19.05 5.58
N TYR A 294 0.23 18.11 6.54
CA TYR A 294 -0.32 18.34 7.86
C TYR A 294 0.51 19.37 8.65
N GLY A 295 1.84 19.33 8.52
CA GLY A 295 2.73 20.36 9.07
C GLY A 295 2.43 21.76 8.52
N ILE A 296 2.24 21.89 7.21
CA ILE A 296 1.90 23.16 6.55
C ILE A 296 0.52 23.65 6.98
N SER A 297 -0.50 22.79 7.02
CA SER A 297 -1.82 23.19 7.53
C SER A 297 -1.78 23.67 8.98
N MET A 298 -0.94 23.06 9.82
CA MET A 298 -0.72 23.45 11.21
C MET A 298 -0.02 24.82 11.30
N MET A 299 1.01 25.07 10.50
CA MET A 299 1.69 26.38 10.44
C MET A 299 0.76 27.48 9.89
N ALA A 300 -0.04 27.17 8.88
CA ALA A 300 -1.04 28.07 8.32
C ALA A 300 -2.23 28.35 9.26
N ALA A 301 -2.39 27.53 10.32
CA ALA A 301 -3.51 27.56 11.25
C ALA A 301 -4.89 27.57 10.55
N SER A 302 -5.00 26.89 9.40
CA SER A 302 -6.18 26.98 8.54
C SER A 302 -6.82 25.62 8.30
N TYR A 303 -8.12 25.53 8.62
CA TYR A 303 -8.92 24.35 8.31
C TYR A 303 -9.08 24.13 6.81
N GLU A 304 -9.13 25.18 6.00
CA GLU A 304 -9.18 25.06 4.53
C GLU A 304 -7.94 24.32 4.02
N VAL A 305 -6.76 24.67 4.53
CA VAL A 305 -5.49 24.00 4.19
C VAL A 305 -5.48 22.57 4.73
N LEU A 306 -6.01 22.33 5.94
CA LEU A 306 -6.13 20.99 6.51
C LEU A 306 -7.01 20.07 5.64
N PHE A 307 -8.20 20.53 5.24
CA PHE A 307 -9.11 19.71 4.44
C PHE A 307 -8.57 19.45 3.04
N ILE A 308 -8.00 20.47 2.39
CA ILE A 308 -7.35 20.28 1.10
C ILE A 308 -6.16 19.31 1.21
N SER A 309 -5.41 19.34 2.32
CA SER A 309 -4.34 18.38 2.60
C SER A 309 -4.86 16.95 2.76
N ILE A 310 -6.00 16.76 3.43
CA ILE A 310 -6.67 15.46 3.57
C ILE A 310 -7.13 14.96 2.19
N ILE A 311 -7.77 15.82 1.38
CA ILE A 311 -8.20 15.47 0.03
C ILE A 311 -7.01 15.05 -0.83
N ALA A 312 -5.91 15.81 -0.77
CA ALA A 312 -4.68 15.50 -1.49
C ALA A 312 -4.10 14.13 -1.10
N HIS A 313 -4.08 13.83 0.20
CA HIS A 313 -3.58 12.55 0.71
C HIS A 313 -4.50 11.37 0.33
N LEU A 314 -5.83 11.55 0.43
CA LEU A 314 -6.80 10.55 -0.01
C LEU A 314 -6.70 10.28 -1.51
N ALA A 315 -6.53 11.33 -2.32
CA ALA A 315 -6.31 11.19 -3.77
C ALA A 315 -5.03 10.40 -4.07
N GLN A 316 -3.98 10.56 -3.26
CA GLN A 316 -2.76 9.76 -3.38
C GLN A 316 -2.99 8.28 -3.09
N PHE A 317 -3.68 7.96 -1.99
CA PHE A 317 -4.00 6.58 -1.67
C PHE A 317 -4.93 5.96 -2.71
N ALA A 318 -5.89 6.72 -3.23
CA ALA A 318 -6.74 6.27 -4.32
C ALA A 318 -5.91 5.93 -5.57
N PHE A 319 -4.94 6.78 -5.94
CA PHE A 319 -4.00 6.50 -7.03
C PHE A 319 -3.19 5.22 -6.78
N LEU A 320 -2.65 5.04 -5.57
CA LEU A 320 -1.93 3.83 -5.19
C LEU A 320 -2.79 2.57 -5.35
N VAL A 321 -4.00 2.57 -4.79
CA VAL A 321 -4.87 1.38 -4.77
C VAL A 321 -5.48 1.07 -6.13
N ILE A 322 -5.82 2.08 -6.93
CA ILE A 322 -6.56 1.91 -8.19
C ILE A 322 -5.63 1.75 -9.39
N VAL A 323 -4.43 2.36 -9.36
CA VAL A 323 -3.53 2.42 -10.53
C VAL A 323 -2.25 1.63 -10.26
N GLU A 324 -1.52 1.97 -9.20
CA GLU A 324 -0.17 1.46 -8.99
C GLU A 324 -0.17 0.00 -8.49
N ASN A 325 -0.94 -0.33 -7.44
CA ASN A 325 -1.03 -1.69 -6.90
C ASN A 325 -1.48 -2.72 -7.95
N PRO A 326 -2.56 -2.48 -8.75
CA PRO A 326 -2.96 -3.43 -9.78
C PRO A 326 -1.89 -3.63 -10.87
N HIS A 327 -1.09 -2.59 -11.17
CA HIS A 327 0.04 -2.73 -12.08
C HIS A 327 1.17 -3.55 -11.44
N ILE A 328 1.56 -3.25 -10.20
CA ILE A 328 2.59 -4.00 -9.47
C ILE A 328 2.22 -5.49 -9.38
N GLU A 329 0.99 -5.81 -9.01
CA GLU A 329 0.51 -7.19 -8.92
C GLU A 329 0.57 -7.90 -10.28
N LYS A 330 0.12 -7.23 -11.33
CA LYS A 330 0.16 -7.76 -12.71
C LYS A 330 1.60 -8.03 -13.17
N THR A 331 2.53 -7.12 -12.90
CA THR A 331 3.90 -7.15 -13.43
C THR A 331 4.81 -8.07 -12.62
N TYR A 332 4.75 -8.01 -11.28
CA TYR A 332 5.72 -8.67 -10.40
C TYR A 332 5.15 -9.88 -9.65
N ASN A 333 3.82 -10.03 -9.55
CA ASN A 333 3.18 -11.15 -8.86
C ASN A 333 2.13 -11.86 -9.75
N PRO A 334 2.49 -12.31 -10.97
CA PRO A 334 1.52 -12.95 -11.85
C PRO A 334 0.96 -14.23 -11.19
N PRO A 335 -0.36 -14.47 -11.29
CA PRO A 335 -0.96 -15.67 -10.71
C PRO A 335 -0.32 -16.92 -11.31
N ALA A 336 -0.14 -17.94 -10.47
CA ALA A 336 0.41 -19.22 -10.92
C ALA A 336 -0.42 -19.73 -12.11
N PRO A 337 0.21 -20.22 -13.19
CA PRO A 337 -0.50 -20.76 -14.34
C PRO A 337 -1.51 -21.79 -13.84
N ARG A 338 -2.80 -21.63 -14.20
CA ARG A 338 -3.81 -22.64 -13.88
C ARG A 338 -3.29 -23.97 -14.41
N LYS A 339 -2.98 -24.92 -13.52
CA LYS A 339 -2.79 -26.32 -13.90
C LYS A 339 -4.07 -26.72 -14.61
N ARG A 340 -4.01 -26.92 -15.92
CA ARG A 340 -5.10 -27.53 -16.66
C ARG A 340 -5.34 -28.88 -16.00
N VAL A 341 -6.45 -29.03 -15.31
CA VAL A 341 -6.96 -30.35 -14.97
C VAL A 341 -7.19 -30.99 -16.32
N ALA A 342 -6.35 -31.98 -16.67
CA ALA A 342 -6.56 -32.77 -17.87
C ALA A 342 -8.00 -33.27 -17.80
N SER A 343 -8.79 -32.91 -18.79
CA SER A 343 -10.15 -33.41 -18.99
C SER A 343 -10.11 -34.93 -18.90
N THR A 344 -10.87 -35.48 -17.96
CA THR A 344 -11.09 -36.91 -17.78
C THR A 344 -11.46 -37.53 -19.13
N PRO A 345 -10.70 -38.52 -19.65
CA PRO A 345 -11.15 -39.27 -20.81
C PRO A 345 -12.34 -40.14 -20.39
N ILE A 346 -13.50 -39.88 -20.97
CA ILE A 346 -14.60 -40.86 -20.98
C ILE A 346 -14.25 -41.88 -22.06
N SER A 347 -13.50 -42.93 -21.69
CA SER A 347 -13.58 -44.26 -22.29
C SER A 347 -12.64 -45.20 -21.54
N GLY A 348 -13.19 -46.31 -21.02
CA GLY A 348 -12.45 -47.32 -20.27
C GLY A 348 -11.54 -48.16 -21.16
N GLN A 349 -10.33 -47.70 -21.42
CA GLN A 349 -9.20 -48.54 -21.83
C GLN A 349 -7.92 -48.08 -21.10
N PRO A 350 -7.05 -49.01 -20.65
CA PRO A 350 -5.80 -48.67 -20.01
C PRO A 350 -4.83 -48.14 -21.06
N GLU A 351 -4.62 -46.83 -21.09
CA GLU A 351 -3.61 -46.19 -21.94
C GLU A 351 -2.27 -46.23 -21.20
N LEU A 352 -1.36 -47.11 -21.63
CA LEU A 352 0.03 -47.12 -21.20
C LEU A 352 0.72 -45.85 -21.74
N VAL A 353 1.02 -44.91 -20.84
CA VAL A 353 1.85 -43.74 -21.18
C VAL A 353 3.32 -44.11 -20.98
N ALA A 354 4.05 -44.26 -22.10
CA ALA A 354 5.49 -44.46 -22.08
C ALA A 354 6.20 -43.15 -21.67
N ILE A 355 6.86 -43.15 -20.52
CA ILE A 355 7.80 -42.09 -20.13
C ILE A 355 9.14 -42.42 -20.76
N LYS A 356 9.59 -41.62 -21.74
CA LYS A 356 10.99 -41.68 -22.19
C LYS A 356 11.88 -41.01 -21.14
N SER A 357 12.53 -41.82 -20.31
CA SER A 357 13.80 -41.45 -19.68
C SER A 357 14.94 -41.98 -20.54
N SER A 358 15.92 -41.12 -20.81
CA SER A 358 17.21 -41.54 -21.34
C SER A 358 17.87 -42.52 -20.36
N ASP A 359 18.30 -43.65 -20.92
CA ASP A 359 19.20 -44.67 -20.38
C ASP A 359 18.64 -45.66 -19.32
N THR A 360 18.31 -46.84 -19.85
CA THR A 360 18.40 -48.20 -19.26
C THR A 360 17.32 -48.71 -18.29
N GLU A 361 16.61 -49.75 -18.76
CA GLU A 361 15.72 -50.74 -18.11
C GLU A 361 14.32 -50.32 -17.58
N ASP A 362 13.29 -50.87 -18.23
CA ASP A 362 11.86 -50.73 -17.89
C ASP A 362 11.52 -51.49 -16.59
N ILE A 363 11.12 -50.76 -15.54
CA ILE A 363 10.44 -51.33 -14.37
C ILE A 363 8.98 -50.89 -14.38
N LEU A 364 8.07 -51.85 -14.58
CA LEU A 364 6.62 -51.65 -14.47
C LEU A 364 6.23 -51.67 -12.98
N VAL A 365 5.75 -50.54 -12.44
CA VAL A 365 5.12 -50.48 -11.11
C VAL A 365 3.67 -50.07 -11.25
N ASP A 366 2.78 -50.95 -10.79
CA ASP A 366 1.33 -50.81 -10.81
C ASP A 366 0.89 -49.80 -9.72
N GLN A 367 0.46 -48.60 -10.11
CA GLN A 367 0.05 -47.55 -9.17
C GLN A 367 -1.45 -47.66 -8.84
N ALA A 368 -1.86 -48.82 -8.35
CA ALA A 368 -3.21 -49.10 -7.86
C ALA A 368 -3.21 -49.39 -6.34
N SER A 369 -2.67 -48.48 -5.52
CA SER A 369 -2.84 -48.54 -4.05
C SER A 369 -2.49 -47.25 -3.31
N VAL A 370 -2.82 -46.09 -3.85
CA VAL A 370 -2.88 -44.86 -3.03
C VAL A 370 -4.24 -44.20 -3.24
N SER A 371 -5.23 -44.68 -2.49
CA SER A 371 -6.52 -44.04 -2.35
C SER A 371 -6.34 -42.58 -1.90
N PRO A 372 -6.97 -41.60 -2.55
CA PRO A 372 -6.89 -40.18 -2.19
C PRO A 372 -7.75 -39.80 -0.96
N GLU A 373 -8.02 -40.75 -0.07
CA GLU A 373 -8.87 -40.56 1.12
C GLU A 373 -8.10 -40.18 2.38
N LEU A 374 -6.76 -40.31 2.41
CA LEU A 374 -5.97 -39.97 3.60
C LEU A 374 -5.36 -38.55 3.59
N ALA A 375 -5.37 -37.85 2.44
CA ALA A 375 -4.80 -36.51 2.32
C ALA A 375 -5.83 -35.36 2.48
N SER A 376 -7.10 -35.71 2.71
CA SER A 376 -8.24 -34.79 2.73
C SER A 376 -8.84 -34.54 4.13
N GLN A 377 -8.23 -35.05 5.21
CA GLN A 377 -8.84 -35.01 6.55
C GLN A 377 -8.61 -33.75 7.42
N GLU A 378 -7.76 -32.78 7.04
CA GLU A 378 -7.39 -31.70 7.99
C GLU A 378 -7.61 -30.25 7.54
N ALA A 379 -8.02 -30.00 6.28
CA ALA A 379 -8.43 -28.66 5.88
C ALA A 379 -9.94 -28.48 6.15
N PRO A 380 -10.38 -27.40 6.82
CA PRO A 380 -11.80 -27.16 6.99
C PRO A 380 -12.47 -27.07 5.61
N PRO A 381 -13.66 -27.66 5.42
CA PRO A 381 -14.41 -27.49 4.18
C PRO A 381 -14.61 -25.99 3.94
N GLN A 382 -14.49 -25.55 2.68
CA GLN A 382 -14.73 -24.14 2.33
C GLN A 382 -16.23 -23.83 2.52
N VAL A 383 -16.56 -23.30 3.70
CA VAL A 383 -17.92 -22.83 4.03
C VAL A 383 -18.04 -21.36 3.61
N HIS A 384 -19.27 -20.93 3.32
CA HIS A 384 -19.58 -19.53 3.05
C HIS A 384 -19.05 -18.62 4.17
N ASN A 385 -18.29 -17.58 3.80
CA ASN A 385 -17.65 -16.66 4.74
C ASN A 385 -18.68 -16.00 5.67
N LEU A 386 -18.31 -15.72 6.92
CA LEU A 386 -19.19 -14.98 7.86
C LEU A 386 -19.11 -13.46 7.72
N ILE A 387 -17.94 -12.92 7.34
CA ILE A 387 -17.68 -11.48 7.39
C ILE A 387 -17.87 -10.85 6.01
N GLY A 388 -18.56 -9.71 5.98
CA GLY A 388 -18.76 -8.87 4.80
C GLY A 388 -20.22 -8.80 4.37
N LEU A 389 -20.65 -7.62 3.90
CA LEU A 389 -22.05 -7.39 3.49
C LEU A 389 -22.51 -8.31 2.35
N SER A 390 -21.59 -8.69 1.45
CA SER A 390 -21.87 -9.63 0.35
C SER A 390 -22.05 -11.08 0.80
N ASN A 391 -21.67 -11.39 2.06
CA ASN A 391 -21.67 -12.74 2.61
C ASN A 391 -22.76 -12.94 3.68
N ILE A 392 -23.72 -12.00 3.74
CA ILE A 392 -24.88 -12.11 4.63
C ILE A 392 -25.85 -13.13 4.05
N ASP A 393 -26.19 -14.13 4.85
CA ASP A 393 -27.17 -15.15 4.56
C ASP A 393 -28.29 -15.10 5.62
N LEU A 394 -29.49 -14.68 5.19
CA LEU A 394 -30.66 -14.59 6.08
C LEU A 394 -31.18 -15.95 6.56
N PHE A 395 -30.72 -17.06 5.98
CA PHE A 395 -31.03 -18.41 6.48
C PHE A 395 -30.01 -18.89 7.52
N ARG A 396 -28.85 -18.23 7.63
CA ARG A 396 -27.86 -18.52 8.66
C ARG A 396 -28.28 -17.90 9.99
N ILE A 397 -28.44 -18.76 11.00
CA ILE A 397 -28.87 -18.36 12.35
C ILE A 397 -27.94 -17.31 12.95
N THR A 398 -26.62 -17.42 12.71
CA THR A 398 -25.64 -16.44 13.16
C THR A 398 -25.93 -15.04 12.63
N ASP A 399 -26.21 -14.90 11.34
CA ASP A 399 -26.40 -13.59 10.69
C ASP A 399 -27.72 -12.97 11.13
N THR A 400 -28.79 -13.76 11.16
CA THR A 400 -30.09 -13.32 11.68
C THR A 400 -30.00 -12.89 13.13
N SER A 401 -29.26 -13.63 13.97
CA SER A 401 -29.02 -13.26 15.38
C SER A 401 -28.27 -11.93 15.50
N VAL A 402 -27.21 -11.75 14.72
CA VAL A 402 -26.41 -10.52 14.67
C VAL A 402 -27.26 -9.32 14.23
N LEU A 403 -28.08 -9.49 13.18
CA LEU A 403 -28.97 -8.44 12.68
C LEU A 403 -30.05 -8.07 13.71
N LEU A 404 -30.70 -9.07 14.32
CA LEU A 404 -31.73 -8.85 15.34
C LEU A 404 -31.17 -8.18 16.60
N LEU A 405 -30.03 -8.63 17.10
CA LEU A 405 -29.37 -8.03 18.26
C LEU A 405 -28.87 -6.61 17.96
N GLY A 406 -28.30 -6.40 16.77
CA GLY A 406 -27.88 -5.08 16.31
C GLY A 406 -29.06 -4.11 16.20
N PHE A 407 -30.18 -4.56 15.62
CA PHE A 407 -31.42 -3.79 15.55
C PHE A 407 -31.97 -3.47 16.94
N TYR A 408 -32.05 -4.47 17.83
CA TYR A 408 -32.50 -4.28 19.21
C TYR A 408 -31.63 -3.24 19.94
N LEU A 409 -30.30 -3.34 19.82
CA LEU A 409 -29.38 -2.40 20.45
C LEU A 409 -29.53 -0.99 19.90
N ALA A 410 -29.72 -0.84 18.58
CA ALA A 410 -29.96 0.46 17.95
C ALA A 410 -31.27 1.10 18.45
N VAL A 411 -32.37 0.33 18.48
CA VAL A 411 -33.66 0.80 19.01
C VAL A 411 -33.53 1.20 20.48
N LEU A 412 -32.90 0.36 21.30
CA LEU A 412 -32.67 0.65 22.73
C LEU A 412 -31.87 1.95 22.91
N THR A 413 -30.85 2.16 22.07
CA THR A 413 -30.01 3.36 22.08
C THR A 413 -30.80 4.61 21.69
N LEU A 414 -31.68 4.53 20.69
CA LEU A 414 -32.43 5.70 20.22
C LEU A 414 -33.61 6.05 21.13
N VAL A 415 -34.31 5.07 21.68
CA VAL A 415 -35.54 5.27 22.46
C VAL A 415 -35.25 5.71 23.91
N THR A 416 -34.17 5.24 24.51
CA THR A 416 -33.82 5.63 25.89
C THR A 416 -33.36 7.09 25.95
N PRO A 417 -33.67 7.84 27.01
CA PRO A 417 -33.18 9.22 27.14
C PRO A 417 -31.68 9.24 27.50
N SER A 418 -30.99 10.35 27.23
CA SER A 418 -29.56 10.53 27.56
C SER A 418 -29.37 11.08 28.99
N THR A 419 -30.13 10.58 29.97
CA THR A 419 -29.93 10.96 31.39
C THR A 419 -28.69 10.28 31.97
N PRO A 420 -28.12 10.80 33.08
CA PRO A 420 -26.93 10.22 33.71
C PRO A 420 -27.07 8.73 34.04
N LEU A 421 -28.26 8.27 34.42
CA LEU A 421 -28.53 6.86 34.70
C LEU A 421 -28.33 5.99 33.45
N TYR A 422 -28.99 6.34 32.34
CA TYR A 422 -28.84 5.58 31.09
C TYR A 422 -27.42 5.68 30.54
N GLN A 423 -26.80 6.85 30.63
CA GLN A 423 -25.39 7.03 30.31
C GLN A 423 -24.48 6.01 31.03
N VAL A 424 -24.64 5.85 32.35
CA VAL A 424 -23.89 4.85 33.13
C VAL A 424 -24.24 3.43 32.70
N LEU A 425 -25.53 3.11 32.51
CA LEU A 425 -25.97 1.78 32.09
C LEU A 425 -25.37 1.36 30.74
N PHE A 426 -25.30 2.27 29.76
CA PHE A 426 -24.69 1.98 28.45
C PHE A 426 -23.17 1.78 28.55
N VAL A 427 -22.48 2.52 29.43
CA VAL A 427 -21.04 2.29 29.70
C VAL A 427 -20.80 0.94 30.35
N LEU A 428 -21.60 0.58 31.36
CA LEU A 428 -21.53 -0.74 32.01
C LEU A 428 -21.84 -1.87 31.04
N HIS A 429 -22.82 -1.69 30.15
CA HIS A 429 -23.15 -2.65 29.11
C HIS A 429 -21.99 -2.85 28.13
N ALA A 430 -21.35 -1.76 27.68
CA ALA A 430 -20.16 -1.84 26.84
C ALA A 430 -18.98 -2.53 27.55
N LEU A 431 -18.79 -2.23 28.85
CA LEU A 431 -17.74 -2.86 29.66
C LEU A 431 -17.99 -4.37 29.83
N PHE A 432 -19.23 -4.77 30.06
CA PHE A 432 -19.62 -6.18 30.16
C PHE A 432 -19.26 -6.95 28.88
N TRP A 433 -19.67 -6.44 27.71
CA TRP A 433 -19.35 -7.09 26.43
C TRP A 433 -17.86 -7.11 26.15
N ARG A 434 -17.11 -6.10 26.60
CA ARG A 434 -15.65 -6.09 26.50
C ARG A 434 -15.01 -7.19 27.33
N VAL A 435 -15.42 -7.32 28.59
CA VAL A 435 -14.94 -8.36 29.49
C VAL A 435 -15.26 -9.74 28.93
N TRP A 436 -16.49 -9.94 28.43
CA TRP A 436 -16.90 -11.18 27.78
C TRP A 436 -16.04 -11.49 26.55
N TYR A 437 -15.86 -10.52 25.65
CA TYR A 437 -15.13 -10.70 24.40
C TYR A 437 -13.65 -11.07 24.62
N HIS A 438 -12.98 -10.49 25.62
CA HIS A 438 -11.56 -10.81 25.89
C HIS A 438 -11.38 -11.96 26.87
N LEU A 439 -11.95 -11.88 28.06
CA LEU A 439 -11.75 -12.89 29.11
C LEU A 439 -12.60 -14.13 28.85
N GLY A 440 -13.86 -13.96 28.43
CA GLY A 440 -14.77 -15.07 28.16
C GLY A 440 -14.29 -15.92 26.98
N LEU A 441 -14.15 -15.31 25.80
CA LEU A 441 -13.66 -16.02 24.62
C LEU A 441 -12.21 -16.49 24.78
N GLY A 442 -11.36 -15.71 25.44
CA GLY A 442 -9.98 -16.09 25.74
C GLY A 442 -9.90 -17.34 26.65
N ALA A 443 -10.77 -17.44 27.66
CA ALA A 443 -10.85 -18.64 28.51
C ALA A 443 -11.31 -19.87 27.72
N ILE A 444 -12.28 -19.72 26.81
CA ILE A 444 -12.73 -20.80 25.94
C ILE A 444 -11.58 -21.27 25.03
N LEU A 445 -10.85 -20.36 24.40
CA LEU A 445 -9.66 -20.69 23.59
C LEU A 445 -8.57 -21.37 24.41
N ALA A 446 -8.32 -20.92 25.65
CA ALA A 446 -7.34 -21.54 26.53
C ALA A 446 -7.72 -22.99 26.88
N TRP A 447 -9.00 -23.25 27.16
CA TRP A 447 -9.50 -24.61 27.39
C TRP A 447 -9.53 -25.46 26.12
N GLN A 448 -9.81 -24.85 24.97
CA GLN A 448 -9.73 -25.50 23.67
C GLN A 448 -8.28 -25.92 23.34
N SER A 449 -7.29 -25.05 23.59
CA SER A 449 -5.88 -25.36 23.37
C SER A 449 -5.40 -26.51 24.25
N ARG A 450 -5.70 -26.47 25.56
CA ARG A 450 -5.19 -27.48 26.51
C ARG A 450 -5.88 -28.83 26.38
N ASN A 451 -7.21 -28.84 26.32
CA ASN A 451 -8.01 -30.04 26.49
C ASN A 451 -9.01 -30.27 25.35
N LYS A 452 -8.98 -29.47 24.28
CA LYS A 452 -9.96 -29.49 23.17
C LYS A 452 -11.40 -29.42 23.68
N PHE A 453 -11.63 -28.65 24.76
CA PHE A 453 -12.89 -28.60 25.50
C PHE A 453 -14.10 -28.30 24.61
N TRP A 454 -13.99 -27.29 23.74
CA TRP A 454 -15.08 -26.88 22.87
C TRP A 454 -15.39 -27.98 21.85
N THR A 455 -14.38 -28.47 21.13
CA THR A 455 -14.55 -29.57 20.17
C THR A 455 -15.12 -30.83 20.83
N ARG A 456 -14.60 -31.21 22.00
CA ARG A 456 -15.07 -32.39 22.74
C ARG A 456 -16.52 -32.26 23.20
N HIS A 457 -16.99 -31.06 23.52
CA HIS A 457 -18.39 -30.82 23.86
C HIS A 457 -19.31 -31.25 22.72
N PHE A 458 -19.05 -30.80 21.49
CA PHE A 458 -19.86 -31.14 20.32
C PHE A 458 -19.74 -32.63 19.94
N LEU A 459 -18.52 -33.17 19.96
CA LEU A 459 -18.29 -34.61 19.70
C LEU A 459 -19.04 -35.51 20.69
N LYS A 460 -19.17 -35.09 21.97
CA LYS A 460 -19.91 -35.84 22.99
C LYS A 460 -21.38 -36.05 22.62
N TYR A 461 -21.99 -35.11 21.90
CA TYR A 461 -23.40 -35.18 21.46
C TYR A 461 -23.56 -35.77 20.05
N GLY A 462 -22.48 -36.31 19.47
CA GLY A 462 -22.50 -36.91 18.12
C GLY A 462 -22.38 -35.89 17.00
N GLU A 463 -22.06 -34.63 17.30
CA GLU A 463 -21.84 -33.60 16.29
C GLU A 463 -20.41 -33.63 15.74
N SER A 464 -20.19 -33.01 14.58
CA SER A 464 -18.90 -33.05 13.88
C SER A 464 -17.91 -31.99 14.39
N HIS A 465 -16.62 -32.21 14.13
CA HIS A 465 -15.58 -31.20 14.36
C HIS A 465 -15.86 -29.88 13.62
N THR A 466 -16.36 -29.99 12.39
CA THR A 466 -16.75 -28.84 11.55
C THR A 466 -17.88 -28.05 12.18
N GLU A 467 -18.84 -28.71 12.81
CA GLU A 467 -19.93 -28.01 13.50
C GLU A 467 -19.41 -27.25 14.72
N ALA A 468 -18.53 -27.86 15.51
CA ALA A 468 -17.87 -27.17 16.61
C ALA A 468 -17.14 -25.89 16.14
N TRP A 469 -16.45 -25.96 15.00
CA TRP A 469 -15.80 -24.82 14.37
C TRP A 469 -16.81 -23.76 13.89
N ASN A 470 -17.91 -24.15 13.25
CA ASN A 470 -18.95 -23.23 12.79
C ASN A 470 -19.61 -22.48 13.97
N GLN A 471 -19.89 -23.18 15.07
CA GLN A 471 -20.45 -22.60 16.28
C GLN A 471 -19.47 -21.64 16.97
N TRP A 472 -18.17 -21.96 16.94
CA TRP A 472 -17.13 -21.05 17.41
C TRP A 472 -17.08 -19.76 16.58
N LYS A 473 -17.05 -19.88 15.24
CA LYS A 473 -17.11 -18.72 14.35
C LYS A 473 -18.33 -17.85 14.65
N GLY A 474 -19.49 -18.48 14.85
CA GLY A 474 -20.73 -17.78 15.21
C GLY A 474 -20.66 -17.04 16.54
N MET A 475 -20.21 -17.70 17.60
CA MET A 475 -20.04 -17.11 18.93
C MET A 475 -19.06 -15.92 18.92
N TYR A 476 -17.92 -16.09 18.24
CA TYR A 476 -16.91 -15.05 18.10
C TYR A 476 -17.45 -13.85 17.32
N HIS A 477 -18.10 -14.09 16.17
CA HIS A 477 -18.66 -13.04 15.33
C HIS A 477 -19.75 -12.24 16.07
N LEU A 478 -20.68 -12.92 16.73
CA LEU A 478 -21.73 -12.27 17.53
C LEU A 478 -21.12 -11.43 18.64
N SER A 479 -20.15 -11.98 19.39
CA SER A 479 -19.49 -11.27 20.47
C SER A 479 -18.72 -10.04 19.97
N LEU A 480 -18.07 -10.14 18.80
CA LEU A 480 -17.38 -9.03 18.13
C LEU A 480 -18.36 -7.90 17.73
N VAL A 481 -19.52 -8.26 17.18
CA VAL A 481 -20.57 -7.28 16.86
C VAL A 481 -21.09 -6.62 18.13
N MET A 482 -21.36 -7.39 19.18
CA MET A 482 -21.92 -6.86 20.42
C MET A 482 -20.94 -5.96 21.17
N VAL A 483 -19.64 -6.29 21.23
CA VAL A 483 -18.64 -5.40 21.85
C VAL A 483 -18.49 -4.09 21.06
N THR A 484 -18.53 -4.15 19.72
CA THR A 484 -18.42 -2.96 18.87
C THR A 484 -19.68 -2.10 18.96
N GLY A 485 -20.86 -2.71 18.81
CA GLY A 485 -22.15 -2.04 18.87
C GLY A 485 -22.44 -1.42 20.23
N SER A 486 -22.14 -2.13 21.32
CA SER A 486 -22.34 -1.60 22.68
C SER A 486 -21.42 -0.42 22.97
N PHE A 487 -20.17 -0.45 22.50
CA PHE A 487 -19.26 0.69 22.58
C PHE A 487 -19.76 1.89 21.77
N MET A 488 -20.22 1.66 20.53
CA MET A 488 -20.82 2.72 19.70
C MET A 488 -22.06 3.33 20.36
N ALA A 489 -22.92 2.50 20.96
CA ALA A 489 -24.09 2.95 21.71
C ALA A 489 -23.71 3.80 22.93
N ALA A 490 -22.67 3.41 23.68
CA ALA A 490 -22.13 4.21 24.77
C ALA A 490 -21.57 5.55 24.27
N CYS A 491 -20.84 5.56 23.14
CA CYS A 491 -20.37 6.79 22.52
C CYS A 491 -21.52 7.71 22.12
N TRP A 492 -22.58 7.16 21.51
CA TRP A 492 -23.78 7.92 21.16
C TRP A 492 -24.42 8.57 22.38
N LYS A 493 -24.54 7.84 23.49
CA LYS A 493 -25.12 8.37 24.75
C LYS A 493 -24.26 9.43 25.44
N MET A 494 -22.95 9.36 25.23
CA MET A 494 -21.98 10.30 25.80
C MET A 494 -21.71 11.50 24.91
N TYR A 495 -22.12 11.45 23.65
CA TYR A 495 -21.88 12.50 22.70
C TYR A 495 -22.88 13.65 22.90
N SER A 496 -22.36 14.87 22.91
CA SER A 496 -23.14 16.10 22.86
C SER A 496 -22.80 16.83 21.56
N PRO A 497 -23.77 17.06 20.67
CA PRO A 497 -23.51 17.76 19.42
C PRO A 497 -23.08 19.20 19.73
N PRO A 498 -21.99 19.70 19.12
CA PRO A 498 -21.56 21.07 19.32
C PRO A 498 -22.55 22.04 18.68
N GLU A 499 -22.82 23.16 19.37
CA GLU A 499 -23.65 24.25 18.82
C GLU A 499 -22.90 25.02 17.73
N ASP A 500 -21.59 25.20 17.90
CA ASP A 500 -20.70 25.82 16.92
C ASP A 500 -19.55 24.87 16.55
N TRP A 501 -19.49 24.50 15.27
CA TRP A 501 -18.46 23.63 14.71
C TRP A 501 -17.13 24.36 14.50
N ALA A 502 -17.15 25.68 14.32
CA ALA A 502 -15.96 26.49 14.10
C ALA A 502 -15.27 26.89 15.42
N TYR A 503 -15.92 26.67 16.56
CA TYR A 503 -15.38 27.06 17.85
C TYR A 503 -14.23 26.16 18.32
N GLY A 504 -13.09 26.80 18.61
CA GLY A 504 -11.93 26.16 19.23
C GLY A 504 -11.46 24.91 18.51
N TRP A 505 -11.32 23.79 19.23
CA TRP A 505 -10.80 22.54 18.69
C TRP A 505 -11.89 21.57 18.20
N VAL A 506 -13.16 22.02 18.14
CA VAL A 506 -14.30 21.15 17.85
C VAL A 506 -14.14 20.49 16.48
N LEU A 507 -13.84 21.25 15.43
CA LEU A 507 -13.67 20.65 14.10
C LEU A 507 -12.47 19.69 14.06
N LEU A 508 -11.34 20.08 14.67
CA LEU A 508 -10.12 19.28 14.65
C LEU A 508 -10.32 17.92 15.34
N LYS A 509 -10.92 17.89 16.54
CA LYS A 509 -11.12 16.63 17.29
C LYS A 509 -12.05 15.67 16.54
N HIS A 510 -13.04 16.18 15.81
CA HIS A 510 -13.94 15.36 14.99
C HIS A 510 -13.24 14.82 13.75
N VAL A 511 -12.46 15.66 13.04
CA VAL A 511 -11.71 15.24 11.86
C VAL A 511 -10.66 14.19 12.21
N VAL A 512 -9.83 14.46 13.22
CA VAL A 512 -8.83 13.50 13.71
C VAL A 512 -9.50 12.25 14.24
N GLY A 513 -10.57 12.40 15.02
CA GLY A 513 -11.28 11.26 15.58
C GLY A 513 -11.92 10.36 14.54
N ALA A 514 -12.57 10.94 13.52
CA ALA A 514 -13.12 10.20 12.39
C ALA A 514 -12.01 9.51 11.57
N GLY A 515 -10.87 10.20 11.38
CA GLY A 515 -9.69 9.63 10.73
C GLY A 515 -9.15 8.39 11.45
N LEU A 516 -9.09 8.43 12.79
CA LEU A 516 -8.66 7.29 13.60
C LEU A 516 -9.66 6.11 13.55
N VAL A 517 -10.97 6.40 13.51
CA VAL A 517 -12.00 5.36 13.30
C VAL A 517 -11.84 4.72 11.92
N ALA A 518 -11.67 5.53 10.87
CA ALA A 518 -11.41 5.05 9.52
C ALA A 518 -10.13 4.20 9.45
N LEU A 519 -9.06 4.62 10.13
CA LEU A 519 -7.80 3.87 10.22
C LEU A 519 -8.00 2.49 10.86
N GLN A 520 -8.77 2.40 11.95
CA GLN A 520 -9.08 1.11 12.58
C GLN A 520 -9.90 0.20 11.66
N ILE A 521 -10.90 0.74 10.96
CA ILE A 521 -11.71 -0.03 9.99
C ILE A 521 -10.82 -0.55 8.86
N TRP A 522 -9.97 0.30 8.30
CA TRP A 522 -9.04 -0.08 7.25
C TRP A 522 -8.06 -1.16 7.74
N THR A 523 -7.51 -0.99 8.95
CA THR A 523 -6.62 -1.99 9.57
C THR A 523 -7.30 -3.34 9.70
N ALA A 524 -8.55 -3.37 10.20
CA ALA A 524 -9.32 -4.59 10.34
C ALA A 524 -9.61 -5.26 8.99
N ALA A 525 -9.98 -4.48 7.96
CA ALA A 525 -10.20 -5.00 6.61
C ALA A 525 -8.93 -5.61 6.01
N SER A 526 -7.78 -4.94 6.12
CA SER A 526 -6.50 -5.44 5.61
C SER A 526 -6.00 -6.68 6.37
N VAL A 527 -6.23 -6.76 7.68
CA VAL A 527 -5.94 -7.97 8.47
C VAL A 527 -6.81 -9.13 8.00
N TYR A 528 -8.12 -8.92 7.84
CA TYR A 528 -9.03 -9.96 7.38
C TYR A 528 -8.68 -10.47 5.98
N GLU A 529 -8.30 -9.58 5.06
CA GLU A 529 -7.85 -9.95 3.72
C GLU A 529 -6.56 -10.80 3.75
N SER A 530 -5.66 -10.53 4.71
CA SER A 530 -4.38 -11.23 4.84
C SER A 530 -4.51 -12.59 5.51
N LEU A 531 -5.25 -12.66 6.61
CA LEU A 531 -5.45 -13.87 7.41
C LEU A 531 -6.52 -14.80 6.82
N GLY A 532 -7.46 -14.24 6.06
CA GLY A 532 -8.69 -14.91 5.68
C GLY A 532 -9.56 -15.28 6.88
N GLU A 533 -10.64 -16.02 6.62
CA GLU A 533 -11.58 -16.45 7.66
C GLU A 533 -10.90 -17.35 8.70
N PHE A 534 -10.02 -18.24 8.26
CA PHE A 534 -9.33 -19.18 9.15
C PHE A 534 -8.51 -18.46 10.24
N GLY A 535 -7.64 -17.53 9.85
CA GLY A 535 -6.81 -16.81 10.82
C GLY A 535 -7.61 -15.80 11.65
N TRP A 536 -8.61 -15.13 11.07
CA TRP A 536 -9.44 -14.16 11.79
C TRP A 536 -10.19 -14.77 12.99
N PHE A 537 -10.63 -16.03 12.86
CA PHE A 537 -11.39 -16.74 13.88
C PHE A 537 -10.53 -17.70 14.74
N TYR A 538 -9.19 -17.59 14.70
CA TYR A 538 -8.29 -18.46 15.48
C TYR A 538 -8.44 -19.96 15.13
N GLY A 539 -8.46 -20.28 13.84
CA GLY A 539 -8.65 -21.66 13.35
C GLY A 539 -7.55 -22.64 13.75
N ASP A 540 -6.36 -22.14 14.06
CA ASP A 540 -5.20 -22.87 14.58
C ASP A 540 -5.47 -23.55 15.94
N PHE A 541 -6.44 -23.07 16.73
CA PHE A 541 -6.86 -23.76 17.95
C PHE A 541 -7.67 -25.04 17.67
N PHE A 542 -8.24 -25.15 16.47
CA PHE A 542 -9.15 -26.21 16.06
C PHE A 542 -8.51 -27.18 15.07
N TYR A 543 -7.69 -26.69 14.14
CA TYR A 543 -7.06 -27.48 13.08
C TYR A 543 -5.55 -27.28 13.09
N ASP A 544 -4.80 -28.34 12.75
CA ASP A 544 -3.35 -28.27 12.58
C ASP A 544 -3.02 -27.62 11.24
N SER A 545 -2.88 -26.29 11.22
CA SER A 545 -2.56 -25.56 10.00
C SER A 545 -1.05 -25.50 9.75
N THR A 546 -0.59 -26.00 8.61
CA THR A 546 0.78 -25.77 8.09
C THR A 546 0.92 -24.42 7.36
N ALA A 547 -0.16 -23.61 7.35
CA ALA A 547 -0.19 -22.32 6.66
C ALA A 547 0.70 -21.30 7.39
N ARG A 548 1.86 -21.00 6.80
CA ARG A 548 2.68 -19.87 7.24
C ARG A 548 1.97 -18.57 6.90
N LEU A 549 1.97 -17.62 7.84
CA LEU A 549 1.57 -16.23 7.57
C LEU A 549 2.32 -15.75 6.33
N THR A 550 1.62 -15.59 5.23
CA THR A 550 2.23 -15.00 4.05
C THR A 550 2.35 -13.51 4.36
N TYR A 551 3.57 -12.98 4.32
CA TYR A 551 3.89 -11.58 4.61
C TYR A 551 3.32 -10.68 3.49
N LYS A 552 2.00 -10.59 3.42
CA LYS A 552 1.21 -9.88 2.41
C LYS A 552 0.39 -8.78 3.09
N SER A 553 0.12 -7.71 2.33
CA SER A 553 -0.65 -6.55 2.80
C SER A 553 -0.12 -5.97 4.12
N ILE A 554 -0.96 -5.70 5.12
CA ILE A 554 -0.60 -4.97 6.33
C ILE A 554 0.47 -5.64 7.20
N TYR A 555 0.58 -6.97 7.14
CA TYR A 555 1.62 -7.72 7.86
C TYR A 555 3.02 -7.51 7.30
N ARG A 556 3.16 -6.91 6.11
CA ARG A 556 4.46 -6.41 5.62
C ARG A 556 4.99 -5.25 6.46
N PHE A 557 4.11 -4.50 7.13
CA PHE A 557 4.47 -3.23 7.80
C PHE A 557 4.53 -3.36 9.31
N LEU A 558 3.67 -4.21 9.86
CA LEU A 558 3.55 -4.42 11.28
C LEU A 558 3.46 -5.90 11.57
N ASN A 559 4.27 -6.36 12.52
CA ASN A 559 4.13 -7.71 13.07
C ASN A 559 2.78 -7.89 13.77
N ASN A 560 2.20 -6.80 14.32
CA ASN A 560 0.96 -6.82 15.10
C ASN A 560 0.08 -5.59 14.81
N PRO A 561 -0.47 -5.46 13.58
CA PRO A 561 -1.23 -4.29 13.17
C PRO A 561 -2.48 -4.06 14.03
N GLU A 562 -3.11 -5.14 14.46
CA GLU A 562 -4.27 -5.14 15.36
C GLU A 562 -3.97 -4.48 16.72
N ARG A 563 -2.72 -4.55 17.17
CA ARG A 563 -2.31 -4.02 18.47
C ARG A 563 -2.06 -2.51 18.43
N ILE A 564 -1.46 -2.04 17.35
CA ILE A 564 -1.03 -0.65 17.19
C ILE A 564 -2.17 0.20 16.62
N PHE A 565 -2.75 -0.22 15.49
CA PHE A 565 -3.80 0.54 14.81
C PHE A 565 -5.21 -0.03 15.03
N GLY A 566 -5.34 -1.28 15.46
CA GLY A 566 -6.65 -1.86 15.79
C GLY A 566 -7.36 -1.24 16.99
N THR A 567 -6.69 -0.35 17.74
CA THR A 567 -7.29 0.45 18.84
C THR A 567 -7.47 1.93 18.48
N ALA A 568 -7.05 2.37 17.28
CA ALA A 568 -7.06 3.78 16.89
C ALA A 568 -8.46 4.40 16.96
N GLY A 569 -9.49 3.70 16.49
CA GLY A 569 -10.88 4.18 16.47
C GLY A 569 -11.51 4.33 17.84
N LEU A 570 -10.96 3.68 18.88
CA LEU A 570 -11.38 3.90 20.27
C LEU A 570 -10.92 5.26 20.76
N TRP A 571 -9.66 5.60 20.49
CA TRP A 571 -9.11 6.93 20.74
C TRP A 571 -9.82 7.98 19.88
N GLY A 572 -10.15 7.64 18.64
CA GLY A 572 -10.93 8.51 17.76
C GLY A 572 -12.32 8.82 18.31
N SER A 573 -13.02 7.79 18.78
CA SER A 573 -14.32 7.94 19.46
C SER A 573 -14.21 8.76 20.76
N ALA A 574 -13.13 8.59 21.53
CA ALA A 574 -12.87 9.40 22.72
C ALA A 574 -12.64 10.89 22.38
N LEU A 575 -11.94 11.19 21.28
CA LEU A 575 -11.75 12.57 20.79
C LEU A 575 -13.06 13.20 20.33
N ILE A 576 -13.89 12.46 19.58
CA ILE A 576 -15.20 12.93 19.10
C ILE A 576 -16.12 13.23 20.30
N THR A 577 -16.28 12.26 21.20
CA THR A 577 -17.20 12.38 22.33
C THR A 577 -16.72 13.38 23.39
N TRP A 578 -15.40 13.57 23.51
CA TRP A 578 -14.77 14.40 24.53
C TRP A 578 -15.26 14.08 25.95
N SER A 579 -15.55 12.80 26.21
CA SER A 579 -16.09 12.30 27.48
C SER A 579 -15.03 11.55 28.28
N ARG A 580 -14.93 11.86 29.58
CA ARG A 580 -14.03 11.15 30.51
C ARG A 580 -14.33 9.65 30.56
N ALA A 581 -15.60 9.26 30.51
CA ALA A 581 -16.01 7.86 30.54
C ALA A 581 -15.48 7.10 29.31
N ILE A 582 -15.66 7.67 28.11
CA ILE A 582 -15.17 7.05 26.87
C ILE A 582 -13.64 7.04 26.81
N PHE A 583 -12.97 8.07 27.35
CA PHE A 583 -11.52 8.09 27.46
C PHE A 583 -10.99 6.96 28.36
N ILE A 584 -11.61 6.74 29.53
CA ILE A 584 -11.27 5.62 30.42
C ILE A 584 -11.52 4.27 29.73
N MET A 585 -12.63 4.15 28.98
CA MET A 585 -12.91 2.94 28.20
C MET A 585 -11.84 2.71 27.14
N ALA A 586 -11.41 3.74 26.40
CA ALA A 586 -10.32 3.61 25.43
C ALA A 586 -9.00 3.14 26.09
N LEU A 587 -8.68 3.62 27.30
CA LEU A 587 -7.53 3.16 28.09
C LEU A 587 -7.64 1.68 28.47
N VAL A 588 -8.79 1.26 29.02
CA VAL A 588 -9.03 -0.15 29.39
C VAL A 588 -8.86 -1.04 28.16
N TRP A 589 -9.45 -0.65 27.03
CA TRP A 589 -9.32 -1.39 25.78
C TRP A 589 -7.89 -1.44 25.22
N GLY A 590 -7.09 -0.38 25.40
CA GLY A 590 -5.71 -0.30 24.94
C GLY A 590 -4.72 -1.07 25.82
N SER A 591 -5.10 -1.36 27.07
CA SER A 591 -4.26 -2.08 28.04
C SER A 591 -4.24 -3.60 27.84
N ASP A 592 -5.19 -4.15 27.07
CA ASP A 592 -5.29 -5.58 26.75
C ASP A 592 -4.16 -6.00 25.79
N ARG A 593 -2.98 -6.23 26.38
CA ARG A 593 -1.84 -6.84 25.75
C ARG A 593 -2.14 -8.33 25.54
N LYS A 594 -2.71 -8.70 24.38
CA LYS A 594 -2.69 -10.11 23.95
C LYS A 594 -1.23 -10.60 23.93
N GLN A 595 -0.93 -11.54 24.83
CA GLN A 595 0.07 -12.59 24.65
C GLN A 595 -0.74 -13.80 24.20
N ALA A 596 -0.79 -14.04 22.91
CA ALA A 596 -1.17 -15.32 22.34
C ALA A 596 -0.12 -15.62 21.27
#